data_AF-A0AAX2M3W2-F1
#
_entry.id   AF-A0AAX2M3W2-F1
#
_cell.length_a   1.000
_cell.length_b   1.000
_cell.length_c   1.000
_cell.angle_alpha   90.00
_cell.angle_beta   90.00
_cell.angle_gamma   90.00
#
_symmetry.space_group_name_H-M   'P 1'
#
loop_
_entity.id
_entity.type
_entity.pdbx_description
1 polymer ?
#
loop_
_entity_poly.entity_id
_entity_poly.type
_entity_poly.pdbx_seq_one_letter_code
_entity_poly.pdbx_strand_id
1 'polypeptide(L)'
;MLGAGAAIAFLSKGLLGPGCLAAAALALLARRDYRQPAYLKTLAVALATALPLPLLWMASLYQRDPGLFHLWLDANNFGRFRGTVNLGPRAGHGFYGLTLPWYALPVWPLALLALWRAARGRIAWPPLLPPLALFACTLAVLAAAADARELYALPLLPPLALLAAAGLRGARSPLRWPGHALTLLLLALLAYLLLVAYALSFPLGADWGRELLGRKFSGWTPQFQPGRWLLFAASAALLAWCWLQPLAGGYRLAWRWSVGLTLLWCGMAILWLPALDHGMRYRETFSFLRPGPDALIRPGDCVASLGLGEPQRALLEYYAGLRTPRLEVSSGAGSCRWLLLQTLHDQVPAPYNTLHPIYTFQRPGDHKERFRLYSLR
;
A
#
# COMPACT_ATOMS: atom_id res chain seq x y z
N MET A 1 14.28 18.52 11.77
CA MET A 1 13.42 17.33 11.56
C MET A 1 12.31 17.59 10.54
N LEU A 2 11.43 18.59 10.71
CA LEU A 2 10.33 18.87 9.76
C LEU A 2 10.82 19.05 8.31
N GLY A 3 11.85 19.88 8.08
CA GLY A 3 12.36 20.13 6.72
C GLY A 3 12.99 18.89 6.07
N ALA A 4 13.84 18.18 6.80
CA ALA A 4 14.41 16.90 6.34
C ALA A 4 13.31 15.86 6.03
N GLY A 5 12.28 15.75 6.89
CA GLY A 5 11.14 14.88 6.65
C GLY A 5 10.35 15.27 5.39
N ALA A 6 10.16 16.56 5.13
CA ALA A 6 9.52 17.06 3.91
C ALA A 6 10.36 16.75 2.65
N ALA A 7 11.69 16.90 2.72
CA ALA A 7 12.59 16.54 1.63
C ALA A 7 12.56 15.04 1.32
N ILE A 8 12.60 14.18 2.35
CA ILE A 8 12.49 12.72 2.18
C ILE A 8 11.12 12.36 1.60
N ALA A 9 10.04 12.98 2.08
CA ALA A 9 8.71 12.75 1.56
C ALA A 9 8.60 13.15 0.07
N PHE A 10 9.23 14.27 -0.31
CA PHE A 10 9.34 14.70 -1.70
C PHE A 10 10.05 13.67 -2.57
N LEU A 11 11.25 13.25 -2.17
CA LEU A 11 12.06 12.29 -2.92
C LEU A 11 11.43 10.88 -2.97
N SER A 12 10.55 10.56 -2.02
CA SER A 12 9.87 9.26 -1.97
C SER A 12 8.64 9.18 -2.87
N LYS A 13 7.82 10.25 -2.92
CA LYS A 13 6.50 10.20 -3.58
C LYS A 13 6.05 11.54 -4.21
N GLY A 14 6.97 12.43 -4.51
CA GLY A 14 6.67 13.72 -5.14
C GLY A 14 5.98 14.71 -4.21
N LEU A 15 5.11 15.55 -4.75
CA LEU A 15 4.62 16.76 -4.08
C LEU A 15 3.59 16.50 -2.97
N LEU A 16 2.97 15.32 -2.92
CA LEU A 16 1.87 15.04 -1.99
C LEU A 16 2.30 15.14 -0.53
N GLY A 17 3.40 14.47 -0.16
CA GLY A 17 3.91 14.45 1.21
C GLY A 17 4.29 15.84 1.76
N PRO A 18 5.20 16.59 1.11
CA PRO A 18 5.52 17.96 1.54
C PRO A 18 4.31 18.90 1.45
N GLY A 19 3.41 18.70 0.47
CA GLY A 19 2.16 19.47 0.37
C GLY A 19 1.25 19.30 1.58
N CYS A 20 1.04 18.07 2.05
CA CYS A 20 0.27 17.81 3.27
C CYS A 20 0.92 18.41 4.53
N LEU A 21 2.25 18.31 4.64
CA LEU A 21 3.00 18.91 5.75
C LEU A 21 2.90 20.45 5.75
N ALA A 22 3.03 21.07 4.58
CA ALA A 22 2.90 22.51 4.40
C ALA A 22 1.47 22.98 4.71
N ALA A 23 0.45 22.29 4.19
CA ALA A 23 -0.95 22.60 4.49
C ALA A 23 -1.24 22.53 5.99
N ALA A 24 -0.76 21.49 6.67
CA ALA A 24 -0.91 21.36 8.12
C ALA A 24 -0.20 22.48 8.89
N ALA A 25 1.03 22.82 8.50
CA ALA A 25 1.79 23.90 9.11
C ALA A 25 1.10 25.27 8.93
N LEU A 26 0.58 25.56 7.74
CA LEU A 26 -0.15 26.79 7.46
C LEU A 26 -1.49 26.83 8.20
N ALA A 27 -2.21 25.72 8.30
CA ALA A 27 -3.46 25.63 9.06
C ALA A 27 -3.27 25.99 10.54
N LEU A 28 -2.12 25.64 11.13
CA LEU A 28 -1.82 26.00 12.52
C LEU A 28 -1.74 27.51 12.75
N LEU A 29 -1.33 28.30 11.75
CA LEU A 29 -1.27 29.78 11.84
C LEU A 29 -2.66 30.43 12.03
N ALA A 30 -3.76 29.70 11.82
CA ALA A 30 -5.09 30.17 12.18
C ALA A 30 -5.25 30.39 13.70
N ARG A 31 -4.41 29.72 14.51
CA ARG A 31 -4.43 29.79 15.97
C ARG A 31 -3.38 30.79 16.47
N ARG A 32 -3.79 31.64 17.42
CA ARG A 32 -2.89 32.65 18.05
C ARG A 32 -1.65 32.01 18.67
N ASP A 33 -1.78 30.82 19.22
CA ASP A 33 -0.70 30.02 19.83
C ASP A 33 0.47 29.76 18.86
N TYR A 34 0.22 29.76 17.54
CA TYR A 34 1.21 29.50 16.49
C TYR A 34 1.66 30.76 15.75
N ARG A 35 1.12 31.95 16.05
CA ARG A 35 1.57 33.22 15.45
C ARG A 35 2.77 33.82 16.18
N GLN A 36 3.61 32.96 16.75
CA GLN A 36 4.77 33.37 17.53
C GLN A 36 6.04 33.33 16.66
N PRO A 37 7.02 34.22 16.89
CA PRO A 37 8.24 34.28 16.10
C PRO A 37 9.04 32.96 16.15
N ALA A 38 8.96 32.22 17.26
CA ALA A 38 9.58 30.90 17.37
C ALA A 38 9.00 29.88 16.36
N TYR A 39 7.69 29.89 16.15
CA TYR A 39 7.05 29.00 15.18
C TYR A 39 7.39 29.41 13.75
N LEU A 40 7.33 30.71 13.43
CA LEU A 40 7.72 31.22 12.11
C LEU A 40 9.19 30.92 11.79
N LYS A 41 10.09 31.08 12.76
CA LYS A 41 11.50 30.68 12.64
C LYS A 41 11.64 29.18 12.37
N THR A 42 10.83 28.35 13.03
CA THR A 42 10.79 26.90 12.78
C THR A 42 10.36 26.59 11.34
N LEU A 43 9.35 27.29 10.81
CA LEU A 43 8.92 27.12 9.41
C LEU A 43 9.99 27.59 8.43
N ALA A 44 10.65 28.72 8.71
CA ALA A 44 11.74 29.23 7.87
C ALA A 44 12.93 28.24 7.82
N VAL A 45 13.36 27.73 8.97
CA VAL A 45 14.41 26.70 9.05
C VAL A 45 13.97 25.40 8.36
N ALA A 46 12.71 24.99 8.53
CA ALA A 46 12.17 23.82 7.86
C ALA A 46 12.18 24.00 6.33
N LEU A 47 11.79 25.17 5.82
CA LEU A 47 11.83 25.47 4.39
C LEU A 47 13.27 25.48 3.86
N ALA A 48 14.18 26.19 4.55
CA ALA A 48 15.59 26.27 4.17
C ALA A 48 16.28 24.90 4.16
N THR A 49 15.89 24.00 5.06
CA THR A 49 16.42 22.63 5.09
C THR A 49 15.70 21.67 4.15
N ALA A 50 14.44 21.95 3.79
CA ALA A 50 13.66 21.11 2.89
C ALA A 50 13.98 21.35 1.41
N LEU A 51 14.21 22.59 0.99
CA LEU A 51 14.31 22.98 -0.42
C LEU A 51 15.54 22.45 -1.19
N PRO A 52 16.77 22.39 -0.62
CA PRO A 52 17.97 22.13 -1.41
C PRO A 52 17.92 20.81 -2.18
N LEU A 53 17.51 19.72 -1.54
CA LEU A 53 17.50 18.39 -2.16
C LEU A 53 16.40 18.24 -3.25
N PRO A 54 15.12 18.59 -3.01
CA PRO A 54 14.09 18.65 -4.04
C PRO A 54 14.46 19.53 -5.24
N LEU A 55 14.97 20.74 -4.99
CA LEU A 55 15.33 21.66 -6.07
C LEU A 55 16.49 21.11 -6.91
N LEU A 56 17.52 20.55 -6.26
CA LEU A 56 18.64 19.92 -6.95
C LEU A 56 18.17 18.74 -7.82
N TRP A 57 17.28 17.90 -7.28
CA TRP A 57 16.73 16.76 -8.02
C TRP A 57 15.88 17.22 -9.20
N MET A 58 14.97 18.19 -9.02
CA MET A 58 14.13 18.73 -10.08
C MET A 58 14.95 19.40 -11.18
N ALA A 59 15.94 20.23 -10.81
CA ALA A 59 16.83 20.88 -11.76
C ALA A 59 17.65 19.86 -12.55
N SER A 60 18.19 18.83 -11.87
CA SER A 60 18.94 17.76 -12.52
C SER A 60 18.09 16.93 -13.47
N LEU A 61 16.82 16.66 -13.12
CA LEU A 61 15.89 15.93 -13.98
C LEU A 61 15.54 16.76 -15.21
N TYR A 62 15.20 18.04 -15.03
CA TYR A 62 14.85 18.93 -16.13
C TYR A 62 16.00 19.14 -17.11
N GLN A 63 17.24 19.29 -16.61
CA GLN A 63 18.42 19.44 -17.47
C GLN A 63 18.74 18.17 -18.28
N ARG A 64 18.45 16.99 -17.74
CA ARG A 64 18.72 15.71 -18.41
C ARG A 64 17.64 15.35 -19.42
N ASP A 65 16.37 15.55 -19.05
CA ASP A 65 15.23 15.24 -19.89
C ASP A 65 14.01 16.08 -19.47
N PRO A 66 13.74 17.20 -20.18
CA PRO A 66 12.57 18.03 -19.92
C PRO A 66 11.24 17.25 -20.08
N GLY A 67 11.19 16.29 -21.00
CA GLY A 67 10.00 15.47 -21.24
C GLY A 67 9.65 14.61 -20.03
N LEU A 68 10.65 13.93 -19.43
CA LEU A 68 10.46 13.17 -18.19
C LEU A 68 10.10 14.06 -17.01
N PHE A 69 10.66 15.27 -16.92
CA PHE A 69 10.27 16.22 -15.88
C PHE A 69 8.78 16.59 -15.97
N HIS A 70 8.29 16.94 -17.16
CA HIS A 70 6.86 17.23 -17.38
C HIS A 70 5.97 16.01 -17.17
N LEU A 71 6.41 14.81 -17.57
CA LEU A 71 5.68 13.57 -17.27
C LEU A 71 5.56 13.34 -15.75
N TRP A 72 6.62 13.59 -14.98
CA TRP A 72 6.57 13.47 -13.53
C TRP A 72 5.68 14.54 -12.89
N LEU A 73 5.84 15.81 -13.27
CA LEU A 73 5.14 16.92 -12.63
C LEU A 73 3.67 16.98 -13.06
N ASP A 74 3.41 17.00 -14.36
CA ASP A 74 2.09 17.27 -14.92
C ASP A 74 1.21 16.03 -14.90
N ALA A 75 1.72 14.87 -15.34
CA ALA A 75 0.91 13.65 -15.35
C ALA A 75 0.86 12.98 -13.97
N ASN A 76 2.02 12.71 -13.35
CA ASN A 76 2.08 11.87 -12.16
C ASN A 76 1.73 12.58 -10.84
N ASN A 77 1.91 13.90 -10.74
CA ASN A 77 1.48 14.66 -9.56
C ASN A 77 0.13 15.34 -9.80
N PHE A 78 0.07 16.35 -10.68
CA PHE A 78 -1.17 17.13 -10.84
C PHE A 78 -2.25 16.38 -11.61
N GLY A 79 -1.89 15.64 -12.65
CA GLY A 79 -2.82 14.94 -13.51
C GLY A 79 -3.53 13.81 -12.77
N ARG A 80 -2.78 12.99 -12.01
CA ARG A 80 -3.35 11.95 -11.13
C ARG A 80 -4.24 12.54 -10.04
N PHE A 81 -3.83 13.67 -9.46
CA PHE A 81 -4.65 14.34 -8.44
C PHE A 81 -5.97 14.85 -9.02
N ARG A 82 -5.96 15.45 -10.22
CA ARG A 82 -7.15 15.99 -10.89
C ARG A 82 -7.96 14.93 -11.67
N GLY A 83 -7.39 13.74 -11.90
CA GLY A 83 -8.00 12.69 -12.71
C GLY A 83 -7.95 12.96 -14.22
N THR A 84 -7.08 13.86 -14.68
CA THR A 84 -6.93 14.17 -16.12
C THR A 84 -6.14 13.11 -16.88
N VAL A 85 -5.39 12.28 -16.15
CA VAL A 85 -4.73 11.10 -16.69
C VAL A 85 -5.51 9.89 -16.20
N ASN A 86 -5.99 9.05 -17.12
CA ASN A 86 -6.68 7.80 -16.78
C ASN A 86 -5.67 6.74 -16.28
N LEU A 87 -4.97 7.05 -15.18
CA LEU A 87 -3.85 6.27 -14.62
C LEU A 87 -4.12 5.88 -13.16
N GLY A 88 -5.10 5.02 -12.94
CA GLY A 88 -5.40 4.46 -11.61
C GLY A 88 -6.86 4.10 -11.41
N PRO A 89 -7.19 3.43 -10.29
CA PRO A 89 -8.58 3.26 -9.87
C PRO A 89 -9.12 4.60 -9.37
N ARG A 90 -10.27 5.01 -9.93
CA ARG A 90 -10.97 6.24 -9.54
C ARG A 90 -11.48 6.14 -8.10
N ALA A 91 -11.48 7.26 -7.40
CA ALA A 91 -12.00 7.37 -6.06
C ALA A 91 -13.53 7.18 -6.05
N GLY A 92 -14.01 6.16 -5.34
CA GLY A 92 -15.42 6.08 -4.96
C GLY A 92 -15.78 7.20 -3.98
N HIS A 93 -17.03 7.66 -4.02
CA HIS A 93 -17.51 8.66 -3.04
C HIS A 93 -17.36 8.13 -1.62
N GLY A 94 -16.77 8.93 -0.74
CA GLY A 94 -16.56 8.55 0.66
C GLY A 94 -15.57 7.40 0.88
N PHE A 95 -14.72 7.07 -0.10
CA PHE A 95 -13.76 5.95 -0.03
C PHE A 95 -13.02 5.89 1.31
N TYR A 96 -12.33 6.95 1.70
CA TYR A 96 -11.58 6.98 2.96
C TYR A 96 -12.46 6.96 4.21
N GLY A 97 -13.72 7.42 4.12
CA GLY A 97 -14.70 7.31 5.20
C GLY A 97 -15.11 5.87 5.47
N LEU A 98 -15.14 5.03 4.44
CA LEU A 98 -15.38 3.59 4.55
C LEU A 98 -14.11 2.81 4.92
N THR A 99 -12.94 3.27 4.49
CA THR A 99 -11.65 2.64 4.79
C THR A 99 -11.20 2.87 6.24
N LEU A 100 -11.23 4.11 6.73
CA LEU A 100 -10.65 4.48 8.03
C LEU A 100 -11.18 3.69 9.26
N PRO A 101 -12.49 3.38 9.38
CA PRO A 101 -13.04 2.72 10.57
C PRO A 101 -12.39 1.37 10.90
N TRP A 102 -12.07 0.57 9.87
CA TRP A 102 -11.39 -0.72 10.05
C TRP A 102 -9.88 -0.57 9.92
N TYR A 103 -9.42 0.31 9.01
CA TYR A 103 -8.00 0.51 8.73
C TYR A 103 -7.21 1.09 9.91
N ALA A 104 -7.84 1.99 10.67
CA ALA A 104 -7.23 2.66 11.82
C ALA A 104 -7.73 2.12 13.17
N LEU A 105 -8.41 0.98 13.22
CA LEU A 105 -8.83 0.38 14.49
C LEU A 105 -7.61 -0.18 15.23
N PRO A 106 -7.41 0.08 16.53
CA PRO A 106 -8.22 0.81 17.50
C PRO A 106 -7.69 2.23 17.76
N VAL A 107 -6.92 2.79 16.84
CA VAL A 107 -6.32 4.11 16.96
C VAL A 107 -7.38 5.20 16.92
N TRP A 108 -8.35 5.14 16.00
CA TRP A 108 -9.34 6.20 15.85
C TRP A 108 -10.29 6.36 17.07
N PRO A 109 -10.80 5.31 17.74
CA PRO A 109 -11.62 5.49 18.95
C PRO A 109 -10.84 6.15 20.08
N LEU A 110 -9.54 5.82 20.21
CA LEU A 110 -8.65 6.42 21.21
C LEU A 110 -8.31 7.87 20.86
N ALA A 111 -8.17 8.20 19.58
CA ALA A 111 -8.01 9.59 19.13
C ALA A 111 -9.26 10.42 19.44
N LEU A 112 -10.47 9.89 19.20
CA LEU A 112 -11.72 10.55 19.59
C LEU A 112 -11.82 10.73 21.11
N LEU A 113 -11.38 9.75 21.90
CA LEU A 113 -11.31 9.90 23.36
C LEU A 113 -10.41 11.08 23.77
N ALA A 114 -9.29 11.31 23.07
CA ALA A 114 -8.42 12.45 23.32
C ALA A 114 -9.14 13.79 23.06
N LEU A 115 -9.83 13.88 21.92
CA LEU A 115 -10.61 15.07 21.56
C LEU A 115 -11.76 15.32 22.54
N TRP A 116 -12.47 14.26 22.96
CA TRP A 116 -13.53 14.34 23.96
C TRP A 116 -13.00 14.79 25.32
N ARG A 117 -11.86 14.27 25.77
CA ARG A 117 -11.21 14.70 27.01
C ARG A 117 -10.76 16.16 26.96
N ALA A 118 -10.26 16.62 25.81
CA ALA A 118 -9.91 18.03 25.59
C ALA A 118 -11.15 18.93 25.61
N ALA A 119 -12.25 18.51 24.97
CA ALA A 119 -13.53 19.21 25.02
C ALA A 119 -14.11 19.30 26.46
N ARG A 120 -13.79 18.33 27.33
CA ARG A 120 -14.16 18.34 28.76
C ARG A 120 -13.12 19.04 29.66
N GLY A 121 -12.13 19.72 29.10
CA GLY A 121 -11.09 20.44 29.85
C GLY A 121 -10.09 19.54 30.60
N ARG A 122 -10.04 18.24 30.30
CA ARG A 122 -9.15 17.27 30.96
C ARG A 122 -7.77 17.17 30.29
N ILE A 123 -7.62 17.68 29.07
CA ILE A 123 -6.37 17.74 28.30
C ILE A 123 -6.32 19.13 27.64
N ALA A 124 -5.14 19.75 27.62
CA ALA A 124 -4.95 21.01 26.93
C ALA A 124 -5.01 20.84 25.40
N TRP A 125 -5.63 21.78 24.70
CA TRP A 125 -5.71 21.76 23.23
C TRP A 125 -4.37 21.93 22.50
N PRO A 126 -3.42 22.80 22.92
CA PRO A 126 -2.24 23.11 22.11
C PRO A 126 -1.42 21.89 21.66
N PRO A 127 -1.14 20.88 22.51
CA PRO A 127 -0.41 19.67 22.07
C PRO A 127 -1.17 18.80 21.05
N LEU A 128 -2.51 18.91 20.98
CA LEU A 128 -3.34 18.14 20.05
C LEU A 128 -3.45 18.79 18.67
N LEU A 129 -3.19 20.09 18.56
CA LEU A 129 -3.38 20.85 17.33
C LEU A 129 -2.48 20.36 16.17
N PRO A 130 -1.18 20.09 16.35
CA PRO A 130 -0.33 19.64 15.24
C PRO A 130 -0.74 18.30 14.62
N PRO A 131 -0.94 17.21 15.39
CA PRO A 131 -1.39 15.96 14.79
C PRO A 131 -2.82 16.07 14.25
N LEU A 132 -3.70 16.86 14.87
CA LEU A 132 -5.04 17.11 14.33
C LEU A 132 -4.99 17.83 12.98
N ALA A 133 -4.17 18.88 12.86
CA ALA A 133 -3.98 19.61 11.62
C ALA A 133 -3.38 18.71 10.52
N LEU A 134 -2.37 17.91 10.86
CA LEU A 134 -1.77 16.97 9.90
C LEU A 134 -2.78 15.92 9.43
N PHE A 135 -3.55 15.32 10.33
CA PHE A 135 -4.60 14.37 9.97
C PHE A 135 -5.67 15.02 9.10
N ALA A 136 -6.23 16.16 9.52
CA ALA A 136 -7.32 16.83 8.82
C ALA A 136 -6.90 17.32 7.43
N CYS A 137 -5.75 17.97 7.30
CA CYS A 137 -5.24 18.44 6.01
C CYS A 137 -4.91 17.27 5.08
N THR A 138 -4.26 16.22 5.58
CA THR A 138 -3.96 15.04 4.76
C THR A 138 -5.24 14.35 4.31
N LEU A 139 -6.23 14.20 5.19
CA LEU A 139 -7.53 13.60 4.84
C LEU A 139 -8.26 14.45 3.80
N ALA A 140 -8.26 15.77 3.94
CA ALA A 140 -8.87 16.68 2.98
C ALA A 140 -8.20 16.60 1.60
N VAL A 141 -6.87 16.56 1.54
CA VAL A 141 -6.11 16.39 0.29
C VAL A 141 -6.45 15.05 -0.36
N LEU A 142 -6.48 13.96 0.41
CA LEU A 142 -6.80 12.63 -0.11
C LEU A 142 -8.26 12.53 -0.58
N ALA A 143 -9.20 13.14 0.16
CA ALA A 143 -10.62 13.16 -0.21
C ALA A 143 -10.90 14.00 -1.46
N ALA A 144 -10.05 15.01 -1.75
CA ALA A 144 -10.15 15.84 -2.94
C ALA A 144 -9.47 15.23 -4.19
N ALA A 145 -8.65 14.19 -4.02
CA ALA A 145 -7.96 13.54 -5.13
C ALA A 145 -8.93 12.66 -5.96
N ALA A 146 -8.77 12.69 -7.28
CA ALA A 146 -9.59 11.89 -8.20
C ALA A 146 -9.30 10.38 -8.12
N ASP A 147 -8.07 10.01 -7.79
CA ASP A 147 -7.66 8.62 -7.58
C ASP A 147 -7.58 8.30 -6.09
N ALA A 148 -8.14 7.15 -5.69
CA ALA A 148 -8.03 6.66 -4.31
C ALA A 148 -7.45 5.25 -4.26
N ARG A 149 -6.56 5.04 -3.28
CA ARG A 149 -5.98 3.74 -2.96
C ARG A 149 -5.86 3.64 -1.44
N GLU A 150 -6.11 2.46 -0.90
CA GLU A 150 -5.97 2.22 0.55
C GLU A 150 -4.57 2.57 1.06
N LEU A 151 -3.53 2.28 0.26
CA LEU A 151 -2.14 2.60 0.57
C LEU A 151 -1.90 4.12 0.76
N TYR A 152 -2.73 4.97 0.16
CA TYR A 152 -2.60 6.42 0.32
C TYR A 152 -3.08 6.90 1.69
N ALA A 153 -3.85 6.10 2.43
CA ALA A 153 -4.28 6.40 3.79
C ALA A 153 -3.19 6.19 4.85
N LEU A 154 -2.07 5.50 4.53
CA LEU A 154 -0.97 5.24 5.48
C LEU A 154 -0.50 6.49 6.25
N PRO A 155 -0.30 7.66 5.61
CA PRO A 155 0.16 8.87 6.31
C PRO A 155 -0.84 9.45 7.32
N LEU A 156 -2.10 8.98 7.32
CA LEU A 156 -3.10 9.36 8.32
C LEU A 156 -2.88 8.65 9.67
N LEU A 157 -2.20 7.51 9.68
CA LEU A 157 -2.03 6.70 10.89
C LEU A 157 -1.11 7.34 11.93
N PRO A 158 0.07 7.91 11.59
CA PRO A 158 0.94 8.55 12.58
C PRO A 158 0.28 9.71 13.36
N PRO A 159 -0.38 10.70 12.73
CA PRO A 159 -1.05 11.75 13.51
C PRO A 159 -2.21 11.21 14.34
N LEU A 160 -2.96 10.23 13.85
CA LEU A 160 -3.98 9.54 14.66
C LEU A 160 -3.38 8.82 15.87
N ALA A 161 -2.24 8.17 15.71
CA ALA A 161 -1.54 7.48 16.80
C ALA A 161 -1.08 8.45 17.89
N LEU A 162 -0.60 9.64 17.51
CA LEU A 162 -0.25 10.69 18.46
C LEU A 162 -1.47 11.20 19.23
N LEU A 163 -2.60 11.41 18.56
CA LEU A 163 -3.87 11.75 19.22
C LEU A 163 -4.33 10.63 20.16
N ALA A 164 -4.28 9.38 19.71
CA ALA A 164 -4.64 8.22 20.53
C ALA A 164 -3.80 8.10 21.80
N ALA A 165 -2.49 8.32 21.70
CA ALA A 165 -1.58 8.32 22.85
C ALA A 165 -1.98 9.40 23.87
N ALA A 166 -2.35 10.60 23.41
CA ALA A 166 -2.85 11.65 24.31
C ALA A 166 -4.16 11.26 25.01
N GLY A 167 -5.06 10.54 24.32
CA GLY A 167 -6.31 10.04 24.90
C GLY A 167 -6.13 9.03 26.03
N LEU A 168 -5.05 8.26 25.99
CA LEU A 168 -4.68 7.28 27.02
C LEU A 168 -4.00 7.92 28.24
N ARG A 169 -3.55 9.18 28.14
CA ARG A 169 -2.83 9.85 29.22
C ARG A 169 -3.71 10.01 30.47
N GLY A 170 -3.24 9.45 31.59
CA GLY A 170 -3.95 9.48 32.86
C GLY A 170 -5.08 8.45 33.00
N ALA A 171 -5.24 7.52 32.05
CA ALA A 171 -6.15 6.39 32.21
C ALA A 171 -5.58 5.39 33.25
N ARG A 172 -6.16 5.38 34.46
CA ARG A 172 -5.65 4.61 35.63
C ARG A 172 -6.00 3.13 35.62
N SER A 173 -7.10 2.73 34.97
CA SER A 173 -7.52 1.33 34.89
C SER A 173 -7.63 0.89 33.43
N PRO A 174 -6.96 -0.20 33.01
CA PRO A 174 -7.30 -0.83 31.74
C PRO A 174 -8.75 -1.29 31.83
N LEU A 175 -9.57 -1.02 30.81
CA LEU A 175 -10.90 -1.62 30.74
C LEU A 175 -10.71 -3.14 30.75
N ARG A 176 -10.98 -3.79 31.89
CA ARG A 176 -10.58 -5.19 32.14
C ARG A 176 -11.25 -6.14 31.15
N TRP A 177 -12.56 -6.02 30.98
CA TRP A 177 -13.33 -6.89 30.09
C TRP A 177 -12.96 -6.74 28.60
N PRO A 178 -12.90 -5.51 28.01
CA PRO A 178 -12.39 -5.32 26.65
C PRO A 178 -10.96 -5.81 26.46
N GLY A 179 -10.08 -5.65 27.45
CA GLY A 179 -8.72 -6.16 27.38
C GLY A 179 -8.65 -7.69 27.28
N HIS A 180 -9.47 -8.41 28.07
CA HIS A 180 -9.57 -9.87 27.98
C HIS A 180 -10.18 -10.31 26.64
N ALA A 181 -11.27 -9.68 26.20
CA ALA A 181 -11.89 -9.98 24.91
C ALA A 181 -10.92 -9.80 23.73
N LEU A 182 -10.18 -8.69 23.71
CA LEU A 182 -9.16 -8.43 22.67
C LEU A 182 -8.01 -9.44 22.72
N THR A 183 -7.60 -9.88 23.91
CA THR A 183 -6.56 -10.90 24.06
C THR A 183 -7.06 -12.26 23.54
N LEU A 184 -8.29 -12.65 23.87
CA LEU A 184 -8.90 -13.89 23.36
C LEU A 184 -9.05 -13.85 21.84
N LEU A 185 -9.46 -12.71 21.28
CA LEU A 185 -9.50 -12.50 19.83
C LEU A 185 -8.11 -12.69 19.19
N LEU A 186 -7.07 -12.09 19.75
CA LEU A 186 -5.70 -12.25 19.24
C LEU A 186 -5.23 -13.71 19.30
N LEU A 187 -5.54 -14.43 20.38
CA LEU A 187 -5.21 -15.85 20.51
C LEU A 187 -5.97 -16.71 19.49
N ALA A 188 -7.25 -16.44 19.26
CA ALA A 188 -8.05 -17.13 18.26
C ALA A 188 -7.51 -16.89 16.83
N LEU A 189 -7.15 -15.64 16.51
CA LEU A 189 -6.53 -15.28 15.24
C LEU A 189 -5.15 -15.92 15.06
N LEU A 190 -4.35 -16.00 16.14
CA LEU A 190 -3.05 -16.66 16.11
C LEU A 190 -3.19 -18.17 15.90
N ALA A 191 -4.14 -18.81 16.59
CA ALA A 191 -4.44 -20.23 16.40
C ALA A 191 -4.88 -20.52 14.95
N TYR A 192 -5.76 -19.68 14.39
CA TYR A 192 -6.14 -19.76 12.97
C TYR A 192 -4.94 -19.58 12.04
N LEU A 193 -4.08 -18.59 12.33
CA LEU A 193 -2.86 -18.33 11.55
C LEU A 193 -1.97 -19.57 11.49
N LEU A 194 -1.71 -20.18 12.64
CA LEU A 194 -0.88 -21.37 12.77
C LEU A 194 -1.51 -22.60 12.13
N LEU A 195 -2.84 -22.75 12.20
CA LEU A 195 -3.57 -23.82 11.53
C LEU A 195 -3.41 -23.75 10.01
N VAL A 196 -3.58 -22.57 9.41
CA VAL A 196 -3.36 -22.39 7.96
C VAL A 196 -1.88 -22.56 7.62
N ALA A 197 -0.96 -22.04 8.43
CA ALA A 197 0.47 -22.23 8.21
C ALA A 197 0.89 -23.71 8.24
N TYR A 198 0.28 -24.49 9.13
CA TYR A 198 0.45 -25.93 9.19
C TYR A 198 -0.08 -26.60 7.91
N ALA A 199 -1.29 -26.26 7.46
CA ALA A 199 -1.86 -26.75 6.21
C ALA A 199 -0.99 -26.44 4.97
N LEU A 200 -0.34 -25.26 4.96
CA LEU A 200 0.57 -24.85 3.89
C LEU A 200 1.93 -25.56 3.94
N SER A 201 2.32 -26.08 5.10
CA SER A 201 3.64 -26.69 5.32
C SER A 201 3.62 -28.20 5.21
N PHE A 202 2.52 -28.84 5.59
CA PHE A 202 2.42 -30.30 5.69
C PHE A 202 1.26 -30.83 4.83
N PRO A 203 1.43 -31.98 4.17
CA PRO A 203 0.34 -32.62 3.46
C PRO A 203 -0.75 -33.04 4.46
N LEU A 204 -1.89 -32.35 4.43
CA LEU A 204 -3.05 -32.74 5.21
C LEU A 204 -3.77 -33.89 4.50
N GLY A 205 -3.94 -35.01 5.20
CA GLY A 205 -4.81 -36.10 4.76
C GLY A 205 -6.31 -35.79 4.89
N ALA A 206 -6.67 -34.65 5.51
CA ALA A 206 -8.05 -34.29 5.76
C ALA A 206 -8.65 -33.44 4.62
N ASP A 207 -9.86 -33.81 4.19
CA ASP A 207 -10.56 -33.18 3.07
C ASP A 207 -10.73 -31.66 3.23
N TRP A 208 -10.97 -31.19 4.45
CA TRP A 208 -11.12 -29.77 4.76
C TRP A 208 -9.84 -28.96 4.45
N GLY A 209 -8.66 -29.57 4.61
CA GLY A 209 -7.37 -28.93 4.31
C GLY A 209 -7.21 -28.70 2.81
N ARG A 210 -7.59 -29.70 2.02
CA ARG A 210 -7.56 -29.63 0.54
C ARG A 210 -8.58 -28.61 0.01
N GLU A 211 -9.77 -28.54 0.60
CA GLU A 211 -10.77 -27.56 0.20
C GLU A 211 -10.36 -26.12 0.56
N LEU A 212 -9.81 -25.90 1.76
CA LEU A 212 -9.34 -24.59 2.20
C LEU A 212 -8.16 -24.10 1.34
N LEU A 213 -7.21 -24.99 1.02
CA LEU A 213 -6.09 -24.71 0.13
C LEU A 213 -6.55 -24.48 -1.32
N GLY A 214 -7.42 -25.34 -1.86
CA GLY A 214 -7.87 -25.26 -3.24
C GLY A 214 -8.60 -23.95 -3.57
N ARG A 215 -9.37 -23.41 -2.62
CA ARG A 215 -10.12 -22.15 -2.80
C ARG A 215 -9.26 -20.89 -2.69
N LYS A 216 -8.22 -20.89 -1.83
CA LYS A 216 -7.43 -19.68 -1.50
C LYS A 216 -6.00 -19.70 -2.03
N PHE A 217 -5.44 -20.88 -2.25
CA PHE A 217 -4.04 -21.13 -2.64
C PHE A 217 -4.01 -22.12 -3.81
N SER A 218 -4.72 -21.78 -4.88
CA SER A 218 -4.82 -22.63 -6.08
C SER A 218 -3.45 -22.98 -6.64
N GLY A 219 -3.20 -24.27 -6.86
CA GLY A 219 -1.91 -24.77 -7.38
C GLY A 219 -0.79 -24.90 -6.34
N TRP A 220 -1.01 -24.47 -5.09
CA TRP A 220 -0.01 -24.62 -4.03
C TRP A 220 0.12 -26.08 -3.59
N THR A 221 1.37 -26.54 -3.48
CA THR A 221 1.72 -27.82 -2.86
C THR A 221 2.31 -27.59 -1.48
N PRO A 222 1.88 -28.32 -0.43
CA PRO A 222 2.43 -28.14 0.91
C PRO A 222 3.93 -28.39 0.96
N GLN A 223 4.68 -27.44 1.53
CA GLN A 223 6.14 -27.47 1.58
C GLN A 223 6.66 -26.94 2.91
N PHE A 224 7.28 -27.80 3.71
CA PHE A 224 7.85 -27.40 4.99
C PHE A 224 9.17 -26.65 4.79
N GLN A 225 9.22 -25.40 5.26
CA GLN A 225 10.40 -24.53 5.18
C GLN A 225 10.91 -24.20 6.59
N PRO A 226 11.86 -24.97 7.15
CA PRO A 226 12.26 -24.86 8.56
C PRO A 226 12.78 -23.48 8.92
N GLY A 227 13.53 -22.82 8.03
CA GLY A 227 14.05 -21.47 8.25
C GLY A 227 12.95 -20.43 8.51
N ARG A 228 11.77 -20.58 7.91
CA ARG A 228 10.63 -19.66 8.11
C ARG A 228 9.96 -19.90 9.45
N TRP A 229 9.82 -21.15 9.86
CA TRP A 229 9.33 -21.50 11.20
C TRP A 229 10.27 -21.03 12.31
N LEU A 230 11.58 -21.16 12.11
CA LEU A 230 12.59 -20.62 13.03
C LEU A 230 12.54 -19.09 13.10
N LEU A 231 12.44 -18.40 11.96
CA LEU A 231 12.30 -16.94 11.91
C LEU A 231 11.02 -16.48 12.60
N PHE A 232 9.91 -17.20 12.41
CA PHE A 232 8.65 -16.93 13.12
C PHE A 232 8.81 -17.13 14.62
N ALA A 233 9.43 -18.23 15.07
CA ALA A 233 9.67 -18.49 16.49
C ALA A 233 10.53 -17.40 17.13
N ALA A 234 11.60 -16.96 16.46
CA ALA A 234 12.45 -15.86 16.93
C ALA A 234 11.67 -14.53 17.01
N SER A 235 10.87 -14.22 15.98
CA SER A 235 10.01 -13.03 15.97
C SER A 235 8.95 -13.08 17.07
N ALA A 236 8.36 -14.25 17.30
CA ALA A 236 7.37 -14.49 18.33
C ALA A 236 7.98 -14.36 19.73
N ALA A 237 9.19 -14.86 19.96
CA ALA A 237 9.90 -14.70 21.23
C ALA A 237 10.20 -13.22 21.52
N LEU A 238 10.70 -12.47 20.52
CA LEU A 238 10.93 -11.03 20.64
C LEU A 238 9.63 -10.27 20.95
N LEU A 239 8.55 -10.57 20.24
CA LEU A 239 7.26 -9.91 20.46
C LEU A 239 6.62 -10.34 21.79
N ALA A 240 6.81 -11.57 22.23
CA ALA A 240 6.39 -12.01 23.57
C ALA A 240 7.15 -11.25 24.66
N TRP A 241 8.47 -11.03 24.50
CA TRP A 241 9.24 -10.16 25.39
C TRP A 241 8.69 -8.73 25.40
N CYS A 242 8.38 -8.16 24.23
CA CYS A 242 7.72 -6.86 24.13
C CYS A 242 6.37 -6.85 24.86
N TRP A 243 5.54 -7.89 24.69
CA TRP A 243 4.24 -8.01 25.32
C TRP A 243 4.30 -7.98 26.86
N LEU A 244 5.36 -8.56 27.42
CA LEU A 244 5.60 -8.65 28.87
C LEU A 244 6.10 -7.34 29.49
N GLN A 245 6.45 -6.32 28.69
CA GLN A 245 6.97 -5.06 29.21
C GLN A 245 5.98 -4.38 30.18
N PRO A 246 6.46 -3.88 31.34
CA PRO A 246 5.61 -3.32 32.38
C PRO A 246 5.14 -1.91 32.04
N LEU A 247 4.06 -1.80 31.25
CA LEU A 247 3.44 -0.51 30.90
C LEU A 247 2.30 -0.14 31.87
N ALA A 248 2.21 1.13 32.24
CA ALA A 248 1.21 1.63 33.16
C ALA A 248 -0.14 1.93 32.47
N GLY A 249 -1.24 1.63 33.18
CA GLY A 249 -2.59 2.10 32.86
C GLY A 249 -3.07 1.78 31.43
N GLY A 250 -3.70 2.77 30.79
CA GLY A 250 -4.29 2.65 29.45
C GLY A 250 -3.29 2.33 28.33
N TYR A 251 -2.00 2.66 28.48
CA TYR A 251 -0.98 2.36 27.47
C TYR A 251 -0.72 0.86 27.33
N ARG A 252 -0.92 0.07 28.40
CA ARG A 252 -0.73 -1.38 28.37
C ARG A 252 -1.63 -2.07 27.35
N LEU A 253 -2.89 -1.66 27.27
CA LEU A 253 -3.86 -2.24 26.35
C LEU A 253 -3.46 -1.97 24.90
N ALA A 254 -3.18 -0.71 24.57
CA ALA A 254 -2.79 -0.31 23.23
C ALA A 254 -1.47 -0.96 22.80
N TRP A 255 -0.51 -1.07 23.71
CA TRP A 255 0.76 -1.75 23.47
C TRP A 255 0.57 -3.24 23.17
N ARG A 256 -0.11 -3.98 24.06
CA ARG A 256 -0.39 -5.41 23.86
C ARG A 256 -1.12 -5.64 22.55
N TRP A 257 -2.14 -4.85 22.27
CA TRP A 257 -2.85 -4.92 20.98
C TRP A 257 -1.91 -4.72 19.79
N SER A 258 -1.04 -3.72 19.83
CA SER A 258 -0.08 -3.43 18.76
C SER A 258 0.93 -4.56 18.57
N VAL A 259 1.46 -5.11 19.66
CA VAL A 259 2.39 -6.26 19.64
C VAL A 259 1.69 -7.51 19.09
N GLY A 260 0.45 -7.78 19.50
CA GLY A 260 -0.35 -8.91 19.00
C GLY A 260 -0.66 -8.81 17.52
N LEU A 261 -1.12 -7.64 17.05
CA LEU A 261 -1.31 -7.41 15.61
C LEU A 261 -0.01 -7.54 14.83
N THR A 262 1.10 -7.04 15.36
CA THR A 262 2.41 -7.18 14.73
C THR A 262 2.79 -8.65 14.61
N LEU A 263 2.55 -9.46 15.64
CA LEU A 263 2.79 -10.91 15.60
C LEU A 263 1.95 -11.61 14.52
N LEU A 264 0.66 -11.25 14.38
CA LEU A 264 -0.21 -11.81 13.35
C LEU A 264 0.29 -11.44 11.93
N TRP A 265 0.62 -10.16 11.70
CA TRP A 265 1.14 -9.72 10.39
C TRP A 265 2.52 -10.32 10.07
N CYS A 266 3.44 -10.38 11.04
CA CYS A 266 4.72 -11.05 10.90
C CYS A 266 4.53 -12.55 10.63
N GLY A 267 3.62 -13.22 11.35
CA GLY A 267 3.30 -14.63 11.13
C GLY A 267 2.75 -14.89 9.73
N MET A 268 1.87 -14.04 9.22
CA MET A 268 1.38 -14.15 7.85
C MET A 268 2.49 -13.89 6.82
N ALA A 269 3.29 -12.84 6.99
CA ALA A 269 4.39 -12.51 6.08
C ALA A 269 5.51 -13.58 6.09
N ILE A 270 5.77 -14.20 7.24
CA ILE A 270 6.79 -15.23 7.36
C ILE A 270 6.24 -16.59 6.91
N LEU A 271 5.05 -17.01 7.34
CA LEU A 271 4.58 -18.38 7.11
C LEU A 271 3.71 -18.52 5.86
N TRP A 272 2.85 -17.54 5.53
CA TRP A 272 1.90 -17.65 4.42
C TRP A 272 2.42 -17.09 3.11
N LEU A 273 3.36 -16.13 3.16
CA LEU A 273 3.82 -15.40 1.99
C LEU A 273 4.29 -16.27 0.82
N PRO A 274 4.94 -17.46 0.97
CA PRO A 274 5.29 -18.30 -0.17
C PRO A 274 4.07 -18.75 -0.97
N ALA A 275 3.02 -19.15 -0.26
CA ALA A 275 1.79 -19.62 -0.87
C ALA A 275 0.97 -18.48 -1.46
N LEU A 276 0.91 -17.34 -0.77
CA LEU A 276 0.31 -16.12 -1.31
C LEU A 276 1.03 -15.64 -2.57
N ASP A 277 2.36 -15.62 -2.55
CA ASP A 277 3.18 -15.21 -3.69
C ASP A 277 3.00 -16.18 -4.86
N HIS A 278 2.93 -17.50 -4.63
CA HIS A 278 2.65 -18.47 -5.69
C HIS A 278 1.37 -18.14 -6.49
N GLY A 279 0.30 -17.72 -5.81
CA GLY A 279 -0.95 -17.33 -6.49
C GLY A 279 -0.90 -15.95 -7.17
N MET A 280 -0.09 -15.03 -6.65
CA MET A 280 -0.05 -13.62 -7.09
C MET A 280 1.09 -13.28 -8.06
N ARG A 281 2.11 -14.13 -8.15
CA ARG A 281 3.35 -13.87 -8.89
C ARG A 281 3.12 -13.94 -10.40
N TYR A 282 3.67 -12.94 -11.11
CA TYR A 282 3.64 -12.85 -12.58
C TYR A 282 4.92 -13.34 -13.26
N ARG A 283 5.93 -13.77 -12.49
CA ARG A 283 7.24 -14.20 -13.02
C ARG A 283 7.05 -15.32 -14.03
N GLU A 284 6.41 -16.41 -13.62
CA GLU A 284 6.18 -17.59 -14.44
C GLU A 284 5.17 -17.30 -15.56
N THR A 285 4.21 -16.38 -15.30
CA THR A 285 3.23 -15.90 -16.28
C THR A 285 3.85 -15.10 -17.42
N PHE A 286 4.96 -14.39 -17.21
CA PHE A 286 5.56 -13.52 -18.22
C PHE A 286 6.92 -13.98 -18.71
N SER A 287 7.70 -14.72 -17.92
CA SER A 287 9.05 -15.13 -18.31
C SER A 287 9.09 -16.00 -19.56
N PHE A 288 8.02 -16.77 -19.84
CA PHE A 288 7.95 -17.60 -21.04
C PHE A 288 7.83 -16.78 -22.34
N LEU A 289 7.42 -15.51 -22.25
CA LEU A 289 7.36 -14.58 -23.39
C LEU A 289 8.71 -13.93 -23.70
N ARG A 290 9.74 -14.20 -22.91
CA ARG A 290 11.06 -13.58 -23.08
C ARG A 290 11.58 -13.87 -24.49
N PRO A 291 11.99 -12.84 -25.26
CA PRO A 291 12.52 -13.05 -26.59
C PRO A 291 13.79 -13.88 -26.57
N GLY A 292 13.93 -14.79 -27.53
CA GLY A 292 15.05 -15.70 -27.67
C GLY A 292 15.12 -16.31 -29.07
N PRO A 293 16.25 -16.92 -29.44
CA PRO A 293 16.45 -17.50 -30.78
C PRO A 293 15.42 -18.60 -31.08
N ASP A 294 15.09 -19.41 -30.07
CA ASP A 294 14.12 -20.50 -30.17
C ASP A 294 12.75 -20.16 -29.55
N ALA A 295 12.55 -18.89 -29.17
CA ALA A 295 11.30 -18.43 -28.56
C ALA A 295 10.26 -18.07 -29.64
N LEU A 296 8.98 -18.07 -29.23
CA LEU A 296 7.87 -17.64 -30.07
C LEU A 296 8.07 -16.19 -30.55
N ILE A 297 8.50 -15.32 -29.64
CA ILE A 297 8.80 -13.91 -29.91
C ILE A 297 10.30 -13.81 -30.15
N ARG A 298 10.69 -13.35 -31.34
CA ARG A 298 12.11 -13.22 -31.70
C ARG A 298 12.69 -11.90 -31.21
N PRO A 299 14.01 -11.80 -31.01
CA PRO A 299 14.66 -10.51 -30.79
C PRO A 299 14.32 -9.53 -31.92
N GLY A 300 13.77 -8.37 -31.57
CA GLY A 300 13.35 -7.34 -32.53
C GLY A 300 11.86 -7.39 -32.93
N ASP A 301 11.13 -8.44 -32.59
CA ASP A 301 9.68 -8.49 -32.80
C ASP A 301 8.97 -7.43 -31.93
N CYS A 302 8.03 -6.69 -32.53
CA CYS A 302 7.16 -5.80 -31.76
C CYS A 302 5.95 -6.56 -31.19
N VAL A 303 5.68 -6.35 -29.90
CA VAL A 303 4.50 -6.85 -29.19
C VAL A 303 3.67 -5.66 -28.70
N ALA A 304 2.53 -5.39 -29.33
CA ALA A 304 1.60 -4.38 -28.85
C ALA A 304 0.83 -4.87 -27.60
N SER A 305 0.32 -3.94 -26.80
CA SER A 305 -0.58 -4.25 -25.69
C SER A 305 -1.95 -3.59 -25.83
N LEU A 306 -2.98 -4.29 -25.35
CA LEU A 306 -4.34 -3.80 -25.21
C LEU A 306 -4.93 -4.26 -23.86
N GLY A 307 -5.59 -3.35 -23.15
CA GLY A 307 -6.16 -3.59 -21.83
C GLY A 307 -5.13 -3.78 -20.72
N LEU A 308 -3.83 -3.67 -21.03
CA LEU A 308 -2.75 -4.06 -20.12
C LEU A 308 -2.51 -2.98 -19.06
N GLY A 309 -2.73 -3.32 -17.80
CA GLY A 309 -2.56 -2.41 -16.66
C GLY A 309 -1.12 -1.91 -16.49
N GLU A 310 -0.95 -0.75 -15.86
CA GLU A 310 0.37 -0.15 -15.60
C GLU A 310 1.32 -1.10 -14.83
N PRO A 311 0.89 -1.79 -13.75
CA PRO A 311 1.74 -2.78 -13.09
C PRO A 311 2.10 -3.97 -13.97
N GLN A 312 1.14 -4.50 -14.75
CA GLN A 312 1.35 -5.64 -15.63
C GLN A 312 2.39 -5.31 -16.71
N ARG A 313 2.33 -4.11 -17.32
CA ARG A 313 3.35 -3.66 -18.28
C ARG A 313 4.74 -3.59 -17.67
N ALA A 314 4.86 -3.03 -16.47
CA ALA A 314 6.14 -2.95 -15.78
C ALA A 314 6.71 -4.34 -15.44
N LEU A 315 5.85 -5.27 -15.01
CA LEU A 315 6.24 -6.66 -14.74
C LEU A 315 6.64 -7.42 -16.00
N LEU A 316 5.98 -7.15 -17.12
CA LEU A 316 6.33 -7.73 -18.42
C LEU A 316 7.70 -7.23 -18.90
N GLU A 317 7.99 -5.95 -18.76
CA GLU A 317 9.33 -5.41 -19.03
C GLU A 317 10.37 -6.05 -18.11
N TYR A 318 10.07 -6.20 -16.82
CA TYR A 318 11.00 -6.76 -15.84
C TYR A 318 11.31 -8.25 -16.07
N TYR A 319 10.29 -9.08 -16.34
CA TYR A 319 10.46 -10.54 -16.46
C TYR A 319 10.74 -11.02 -17.89
N ALA A 320 10.23 -10.32 -18.90
CA ALA A 320 10.37 -10.72 -20.30
C ALA A 320 11.24 -9.76 -21.13
N GLY A 321 11.60 -8.56 -20.61
CA GLY A 321 12.29 -7.54 -21.39
C GLY A 321 11.43 -6.90 -22.48
N LEU A 322 10.11 -7.09 -22.43
CA LEU A 322 9.17 -6.62 -23.45
C LEU A 322 8.57 -5.27 -23.07
N ARG A 323 8.90 -4.23 -23.86
CA ARG A 323 8.20 -2.93 -23.82
C ARG A 323 7.06 -2.96 -24.82
N THR A 324 5.83 -2.93 -24.32
CA THR A 324 4.65 -3.09 -25.16
C THR A 324 4.02 -1.74 -25.52
N PRO A 325 4.15 -1.25 -26.77
CA PRO A 325 3.43 -0.06 -27.20
C PRO A 325 1.92 -0.31 -27.10
N ARG A 326 1.22 0.68 -26.57
CA ARG A 326 -0.19 0.60 -26.23
C ARG A 326 -1.05 0.96 -27.43
N LEU A 327 -1.95 0.06 -27.83
CA LEU A 327 -2.92 0.35 -28.88
C LEU A 327 -3.90 1.48 -28.49
N GLU A 328 -4.11 1.71 -27.19
CA GLU A 328 -5.06 2.75 -26.75
C GLU A 328 -4.50 4.19 -26.88
N VAL A 329 -3.20 4.35 -27.10
CA VAL A 329 -2.52 5.66 -27.05
C VAL A 329 -1.54 5.87 -28.22
N SER A 330 -0.91 4.80 -28.71
CA SER A 330 0.11 4.88 -29.76
C SER A 330 -0.42 4.34 -31.09
N SER A 331 -0.49 5.20 -32.10
CA SER A 331 -0.87 4.81 -33.47
C SER A 331 0.12 3.80 -34.08
N GLY A 332 1.40 3.88 -33.70
CA GLY A 332 2.44 2.94 -34.14
C GLY A 332 2.32 1.53 -33.54
N ALA A 333 1.47 1.32 -32.52
CA ALA A 333 1.25 -0.01 -31.96
C ALA A 333 0.52 -0.95 -32.94
N GLY A 334 -0.26 -0.41 -33.89
CA GLY A 334 -1.03 -1.20 -34.86
C GLY A 334 -0.16 -1.96 -35.88
N SER A 335 1.10 -1.57 -36.07
CA SER A 335 2.01 -2.26 -37.00
C SER A 335 2.72 -3.48 -36.39
N CYS A 336 2.54 -3.73 -35.09
CA CYS A 336 3.20 -4.81 -34.39
C CYS A 336 2.64 -6.18 -34.81
N ARG A 337 3.54 -7.16 -34.99
CA ARG A 337 3.18 -8.51 -35.39
C ARG A 337 2.40 -9.23 -34.29
N TRP A 338 2.77 -8.99 -33.04
CA TRP A 338 2.18 -9.64 -31.88
C TRP A 338 1.28 -8.67 -31.12
N LEU A 339 0.20 -9.19 -30.57
CA LEU A 339 -0.66 -8.46 -29.64
C LEU A 339 -0.86 -9.25 -28.37
N LEU A 340 -0.50 -8.64 -27.24
CA LEU A 340 -0.82 -9.11 -25.90
C LEU A 340 -2.04 -8.38 -25.36
N LEU A 341 -3.15 -9.10 -25.26
CA LEU A 341 -4.42 -8.61 -24.74
C LEU A 341 -4.63 -9.08 -23.30
N GLN A 342 -4.89 -8.15 -22.38
CA GLN A 342 -5.40 -8.47 -21.04
C GLN A 342 -6.93 -8.31 -21.04
N THR A 343 -7.63 -9.30 -20.51
CA THR A 343 -9.09 -9.24 -20.32
C THR A 343 -9.46 -9.59 -18.88
N LEU A 344 -10.62 -9.11 -18.45
CA LEU A 344 -11.26 -9.53 -17.22
C LEU A 344 -12.54 -10.31 -17.55
N HIS A 345 -12.78 -11.41 -16.83
CA HIS A 345 -13.95 -12.28 -17.00
C HIS A 345 -14.18 -12.75 -18.45
N ASP A 346 -13.09 -13.04 -19.17
CA ASP A 346 -13.12 -13.47 -20.58
C ASP A 346 -13.82 -12.51 -21.56
N GLN A 347 -13.97 -11.24 -21.18
CA GLN A 347 -14.53 -10.22 -22.05
C GLN A 347 -13.48 -9.77 -23.07
N VAL A 348 -13.49 -10.40 -24.24
CA VAL A 348 -12.61 -10.05 -25.37
C VAL A 348 -13.28 -8.97 -26.22
N PRO A 349 -12.65 -7.79 -26.42
CA PRO A 349 -13.20 -6.74 -27.28
C PRO A 349 -13.14 -7.11 -28.76
N ALA A 350 -14.10 -6.65 -29.56
CA ALA A 350 -14.03 -6.71 -31.02
C ALA A 350 -12.87 -5.85 -31.55
N PRO A 351 -12.24 -6.21 -32.69
CA PRO A 351 -12.47 -7.41 -33.52
C PRO A 351 -11.72 -8.66 -33.00
N TYR A 352 -11.04 -8.59 -31.85
CA TYR A 352 -10.21 -9.69 -31.36
C TYR A 352 -11.01 -10.89 -30.82
N ASN A 353 -12.32 -10.72 -30.62
CA ASN A 353 -13.24 -11.78 -30.22
C ASN A 353 -13.44 -12.85 -31.30
N THR A 354 -13.23 -12.53 -32.58
CA THR A 354 -13.28 -13.50 -33.69
C THR A 354 -11.93 -14.15 -34.00
N LEU A 355 -10.84 -13.66 -33.38
CA LEU A 355 -9.51 -14.21 -33.59
C LEU A 355 -9.22 -15.32 -32.58
N HIS A 356 -8.45 -16.33 -33.03
CA HIS A 356 -7.96 -17.38 -32.15
C HIS A 356 -6.59 -16.98 -31.56
N PRO A 357 -6.46 -16.89 -30.22
CA PRO A 357 -5.17 -16.62 -29.60
C PRO A 357 -4.25 -17.84 -29.75
N ILE A 358 -2.97 -17.59 -30.00
CA ILE A 358 -1.93 -18.64 -30.06
C ILE A 358 -1.69 -19.19 -28.67
N TYR A 359 -1.65 -18.31 -27.66
CA TYR A 359 -1.56 -18.69 -26.27
C TYR A 359 -2.59 -17.94 -25.43
N THR A 360 -3.25 -18.68 -24.55
CA THR A 360 -4.05 -18.13 -23.46
C THR A 360 -3.44 -18.59 -22.16
N PHE A 361 -3.14 -17.66 -21.28
CA PHE A 361 -2.51 -17.93 -20.00
C PHE A 361 -3.03 -16.96 -18.93
N GLN A 362 -2.90 -17.36 -17.68
CA GLN A 362 -3.39 -16.61 -16.53
C GLN A 362 -2.43 -16.82 -15.36
N ARG A 363 -2.45 -15.93 -14.37
CA ARG A 363 -1.75 -16.23 -13.12
C ARG A 363 -2.51 -17.31 -12.34
N PRO A 364 -1.83 -18.18 -11.58
CA PRO A 364 -2.47 -19.30 -10.90
C PRO A 364 -3.65 -18.90 -10.02
N GLY A 365 -3.52 -17.81 -9.25
CA GLY A 365 -4.49 -17.36 -8.25
C GLY A 365 -5.59 -16.44 -8.74
N ASP A 366 -5.72 -16.16 -10.04
CA ASP A 366 -6.77 -15.29 -10.57
C ASP A 366 -7.42 -15.87 -11.81
N HIS A 367 -8.64 -16.34 -11.61
CA HIS A 367 -9.47 -16.93 -12.66
C HIS A 367 -10.23 -15.88 -13.49
N LYS A 368 -10.22 -14.61 -13.06
CA LYS A 368 -10.91 -13.51 -13.74
C LYS A 368 -9.98 -12.84 -14.75
N GLU A 369 -8.70 -12.69 -14.43
CA GLU A 369 -7.70 -12.09 -15.30
C GLU A 369 -7.13 -13.12 -16.29
N ARG A 370 -7.18 -12.83 -17.58
CA ARG A 370 -6.52 -13.64 -18.61
C ARG A 370 -5.71 -12.80 -19.57
N PHE A 371 -4.60 -13.37 -20.00
CA PHE A 371 -3.73 -12.84 -21.04
C PHE A 371 -3.86 -13.71 -22.29
N ARG A 372 -4.03 -13.05 -23.44
CA ARG A 372 -4.15 -13.69 -24.74
C ARG A 372 -3.12 -13.10 -25.69
N LEU A 373 -2.32 -13.96 -26.29
CA LEU A 373 -1.33 -13.58 -27.29
C LEU A 373 -1.86 -13.93 -28.68
N TYR A 374 -1.93 -12.94 -29.57
CA TYR A 374 -2.34 -13.09 -30.96
C TYR A 374 -1.17 -12.82 -31.91
N SER A 375 -1.14 -13.53 -33.04
CA SER A 375 -0.40 -13.08 -34.23
C SER A 375 -1.36 -12.29 -35.11
N LEU A 376 -1.02 -11.04 -35.37
CA LEU A 376 -1.81 -10.13 -36.22
C LEU A 376 -1.35 -10.17 -37.69
N ARG A 377 -0.46 -11.09 -38.04
CA ARG A 377 -0.01 -11.37 -39.41
C ARG A 377 0.09 -12.87 -39.65
#